data_AF-A0A5C7P9J8-F1
#
_entry.id   AF-A0A5C7P9J8-F1
#
_cell.length_a   1.000
_cell.length_b   1.000
_cell.length_c   1.000
_cell.angle_alpha   90.00
_cell.angle_beta   90.00
_cell.angle_gamma   90.00
#
_symmetry.space_group_name_H-M   'P 1'
#
loop_
_entity.id
_entity.type
_entity.pdbx_description
1 polymer ?
#
loop_
_entity_poly.entity_id
_entity_poly.type
_entity_poly.pdbx_seq_one_letter_code
_entity_poly.pdbx_strand_id
1 'polypeptide(L)'
;MPLKNRKILPSGGYHFYEARTGWSPMPMLDFETTVSLIIEHRKANPRFAGQWATDRASVSDELDLSTCRQLASKGLAEDWCTEGGGFSFQAGPAPQQQWLGRKLRESAAAVRKLVAGIGVLTDWLGDGAEPVSPEVAELRAATCASGCPKNRPGSLGDFFTIEASELIRKQLEAKSDMNLSTKSDERLGVCSACLCPLKLKVWTPIEHVLKHTSDEVKKKLDERCWILK
;
A
#
# COMPACT_ATOMS: atom_id res chain seq x y z
N MET A 1 23.51 0.37 -19.17
CA MET A 1 24.41 0.35 -17.99
C MET A 1 23.88 -0.68 -17.01
N PRO A 2 24.43 -1.90 -17.03
CA PRO A 2 24.16 -2.89 -15.99
C PRO A 2 24.98 -2.60 -14.72
N LEU A 3 24.56 -3.20 -13.60
CA LEU A 3 25.35 -3.17 -12.36
C LEU A 3 26.60 -4.05 -12.53
N LYS A 4 27.72 -3.62 -11.95
CA LYS A 4 28.97 -4.41 -11.93
C LYS A 4 28.80 -5.72 -11.18
N ASN A 5 28.01 -5.72 -10.10
CA ASN A 5 27.79 -6.89 -9.28
C ASN A 5 26.38 -6.90 -8.67
N ARG A 6 25.52 -7.80 -9.15
CA ARG A 6 24.13 -7.99 -8.66
C ARG A 6 24.06 -8.71 -7.31
N LYS A 7 25.17 -9.20 -6.74
CA LYS A 7 25.21 -9.83 -5.41
C LYS A 7 25.52 -8.85 -4.28
N ILE A 8 26.00 -7.66 -4.62
CA ILE A 8 26.30 -6.61 -3.63
C ILE A 8 25.18 -5.59 -3.68
N LEU A 9 24.60 -5.30 -2.52
CA LEU A 9 23.53 -4.34 -2.38
C LEU A 9 24.09 -2.91 -2.48
N PRO A 10 23.62 -2.08 -3.43
CA PRO A 10 24.03 -0.68 -3.51
C PRO A 10 23.56 0.14 -2.31
N SER A 11 24.19 1.28 -2.07
CA SER A 11 23.80 2.19 -1.00
C SER A 11 22.36 2.69 -1.22
N GLY A 12 21.44 2.25 -0.34
CA GLY A 12 20.00 2.49 -0.47
C GLY A 12 19.21 1.39 -1.20
N GLY A 13 19.86 0.28 -1.55
CA GLY A 13 19.27 -0.89 -2.20
C GLY A 13 18.99 -0.71 -3.69
N TYR A 14 18.44 -1.76 -4.31
CA TYR A 14 17.96 -1.68 -5.69
C TYR A 14 16.77 -0.73 -5.78
N HIS A 15 16.74 0.06 -6.84
CA HIS A 15 15.71 1.08 -7.02
C HIS A 15 14.87 0.78 -8.25
N PHE A 16 13.56 0.65 -8.05
CA PHE A 16 12.60 0.46 -9.12
C PHE A 16 11.29 1.18 -8.78
N TYR A 17 10.67 1.80 -9.78
CA TYR A 17 9.40 2.48 -9.60
C TYR A 17 8.53 2.31 -10.84
N GLU A 18 7.37 1.68 -10.67
CA GLU A 18 6.39 1.50 -11.73
C GLU A 18 5.42 2.68 -11.76
N ALA A 19 5.67 3.65 -12.64
CA ALA A 19 4.97 4.93 -12.66
C ALA A 19 3.45 4.81 -12.87
N ARG A 20 2.99 3.78 -13.59
CA ARG A 20 1.58 3.60 -13.93
C ARG A 20 0.73 3.13 -12.75
N THR A 21 1.33 2.42 -11.81
CA THR A 21 0.67 1.92 -10.60
C THR A 21 1.12 2.64 -9.33
N GLY A 22 2.21 3.39 -9.39
CA GLY A 22 2.84 4.00 -8.21
C GLY A 22 3.47 2.97 -7.28
N TRP A 23 3.81 1.79 -7.81
CA TRP A 23 4.35 0.68 -7.02
C TRP A 23 5.88 0.71 -7.00
N SER A 24 6.45 0.30 -5.87
CA SER A 24 7.90 0.14 -5.66
C SER A 24 8.11 -1.12 -4.82
N PRO A 25 9.15 -1.94 -5.10
CA PRO A 25 9.54 -3.01 -4.20
C PRO A 25 10.03 -2.44 -2.87
N MET A 26 10.04 -3.29 -1.83
CA MET A 26 10.62 -2.94 -0.53
C MET A 26 12.14 -2.69 -0.67
N PRO A 27 12.70 -1.73 0.09
CA PRO A 27 14.14 -1.49 0.07
C PRO A 27 14.91 -2.67 0.68
N MET A 28 16.21 -2.73 0.39
CA MET A 28 17.17 -3.67 1.00
C MET A 28 16.96 -5.17 0.69
N LEU A 29 16.12 -5.50 -0.30
CA LEU A 29 16.02 -6.87 -0.82
C LEU A 29 17.19 -7.20 -1.75
N ASP A 30 17.51 -8.49 -1.90
CA ASP A 30 18.47 -8.93 -2.92
C ASP A 30 17.89 -8.74 -4.34
N PHE A 31 18.79 -8.82 -5.33
CA PHE A 31 18.45 -8.52 -6.73
C PHE A 31 17.39 -9.47 -7.28
N GLU A 32 17.54 -10.78 -7.04
CA GLU A 32 16.67 -11.80 -7.61
C GLU A 32 15.28 -11.77 -6.98
N THR A 33 15.20 -11.48 -5.68
CA THR A 33 13.94 -11.24 -4.98
C THR A 33 13.25 -10.00 -5.53
N THR A 34 13.98 -8.91 -5.75
CA THR A 34 13.44 -7.67 -6.31
C THR A 34 12.87 -7.88 -7.72
N VAL A 35 13.61 -8.60 -8.58
CA VAL A 35 13.15 -8.99 -9.93
C VAL A 35 11.86 -9.81 -9.87
N SER A 36 11.80 -10.77 -8.95
CA SER A 36 10.61 -11.63 -8.79
C SER A 36 9.38 -10.81 -8.38
N LEU A 37 9.51 -9.88 -7.43
CA LEU A 37 8.43 -8.98 -7.03
C LEU A 37 7.94 -8.08 -8.18
N ILE A 38 8.85 -7.58 -9.01
CA ILE A 38 8.47 -6.78 -10.19
C ILE A 38 7.64 -7.64 -11.17
N ILE A 39 8.07 -8.88 -11.43
CA ILE A 39 7.33 -9.81 -12.31
C ILE A 39 5.95 -10.13 -11.74
N GLU A 40 5.86 -10.44 -10.45
CA GLU A 40 4.60 -10.74 -9.77
C GLU A 40 3.64 -9.55 -9.82
N HIS A 41 4.11 -8.35 -9.47
CA HIS A 41 3.33 -7.12 -9.58
C HIS A 41 2.80 -6.91 -11.00
N ARG A 42 3.65 -7.12 -12.01
CA ARG A 42 3.27 -6.97 -13.42
C ARG A 42 2.20 -7.98 -13.84
N LYS A 43 2.35 -9.25 -13.45
CA LYS A 43 1.37 -10.32 -13.70
C LYS A 43 0.03 -10.06 -13.00
N ALA A 44 0.04 -9.47 -11.81
CA ALA A 44 -1.15 -9.13 -11.04
C ALA A 44 -1.98 -7.97 -11.64
N ASN A 45 -1.49 -7.30 -12.69
CA ASN A 45 -2.13 -6.14 -13.30
C ASN A 45 -2.41 -6.39 -14.79
N PRO A 46 -3.42 -7.22 -15.13
CA PRO A 46 -3.69 -7.65 -16.51
C PRO A 46 -4.04 -6.52 -17.47
N ARG A 47 -4.49 -5.36 -16.97
CA ARG A 47 -4.75 -4.14 -17.78
C ARG A 47 -3.52 -3.62 -18.54
N PHE A 48 -2.31 -4.04 -18.16
CA PHE A 48 -1.07 -3.69 -18.83
C PHE A 48 -0.37 -4.89 -19.48
N ALA A 49 -1.08 -6.02 -19.63
CA ALA A 49 -0.56 -7.19 -20.34
C ALA A 49 -0.10 -6.81 -21.76
N GLY A 50 1.07 -7.31 -22.16
CA GLY A 50 1.72 -6.98 -23.44
C GLY A 50 2.44 -5.62 -23.47
N GLN A 51 2.27 -4.76 -22.46
CA GLN A 51 2.99 -3.48 -22.35
C GLN A 51 4.16 -3.55 -21.38
N TRP A 52 4.18 -4.56 -20.50
CA TRP A 52 5.23 -4.79 -19.52
C TRP A 52 5.96 -6.08 -19.79
N ALA A 53 7.29 -6.04 -19.70
CA ALA A 53 8.10 -7.24 -19.71
C ALA A 53 7.85 -8.07 -18.44
N THR A 54 7.63 -9.37 -18.61
CA THR A 54 7.43 -10.31 -17.50
C THR A 54 8.44 -11.45 -17.51
N ASP A 55 9.32 -11.50 -18.51
CA ASP A 55 10.46 -12.40 -18.54
C ASP A 55 11.58 -11.87 -17.63
N ARG A 56 12.29 -12.80 -16.99
CA ARG A 56 13.30 -12.47 -15.99
C ARG A 56 14.46 -11.65 -16.54
N ALA A 57 14.90 -11.93 -17.76
CA ALA A 57 16.02 -11.23 -18.38
C ALA A 57 15.71 -9.74 -18.57
N SER A 58 14.60 -9.41 -19.23
CA SER A 58 14.20 -8.03 -19.48
C SER A 58 13.95 -7.26 -18.18
N VAL A 59 13.28 -7.88 -17.19
CA VAL A 59 13.05 -7.22 -15.89
C VAL A 59 14.35 -6.99 -15.12
N SER A 60 15.31 -7.91 -15.20
CA SER A 60 16.63 -7.72 -14.59
C SER A 60 17.35 -6.52 -15.20
N ASP A 61 17.31 -6.38 -16.51
CA ASP A 61 17.97 -5.28 -17.22
C ASP A 61 17.29 -3.93 -16.92
N GLU A 62 15.96 -3.92 -16.78
CA GLU A 62 15.22 -2.74 -16.33
C GLU A 62 15.58 -2.34 -14.89
N LEU A 63 15.72 -3.31 -13.98
CA LEU A 63 16.11 -3.06 -12.59
C LEU A 63 17.53 -2.49 -12.50
N ASP A 64 18.46 -3.07 -13.25
CA ASP A 64 19.82 -2.57 -13.40
C ASP A 64 19.82 -1.11 -13.88
N LEU A 65 19.09 -0.83 -14.96
CA LEU A 65 19.02 0.51 -15.55
C LEU A 65 18.44 1.54 -14.58
N SER A 66 17.35 1.19 -13.89
CA SER A 66 16.68 2.07 -12.93
C SER A 66 17.57 2.35 -11.72
N THR A 67 18.24 1.31 -11.20
CA THR A 67 19.19 1.42 -10.09
C THR A 67 20.40 2.27 -10.50
N CYS A 68 20.99 2.02 -11.68
CA CYS A 68 22.13 2.79 -12.18
C CYS A 68 21.80 4.27 -12.42
N ARG A 69 20.58 4.59 -12.89
CA ARG A 69 20.13 6.00 -13.00
C ARG A 69 20.06 6.68 -11.63
N GLN A 70 19.57 5.98 -10.61
CA GLN A 70 19.50 6.52 -9.25
C GLN A 70 20.89 6.70 -8.63
N LEU A 71 21.83 5.81 -8.92
CA LEU A 71 23.22 5.94 -8.47
C LEU A 71 23.94 7.08 -9.22
N ALA A 72 23.67 7.22 -10.52
CA ALA A 72 24.21 8.33 -11.33
C ALA A 72 23.78 9.70 -10.79
N SER A 73 22.51 9.87 -10.39
CA SER A 73 22.04 11.14 -9.82
C SER A 73 22.69 11.48 -8.47
N LYS A 74 23.34 10.51 -7.83
CA LYS A 74 24.13 10.68 -6.60
C LYS A 74 25.64 10.76 -6.85
N GLY A 75 26.09 10.73 -8.12
CA GLY A 75 27.51 10.69 -8.46
C GLY A 75 28.21 9.37 -8.13
N LEU A 76 27.46 8.26 -8.03
CA LEU A 76 27.97 6.93 -7.67
C LEU A 76 27.98 5.94 -8.84
N ALA A 77 27.69 6.38 -10.08
CA ALA A 77 27.59 5.46 -11.22
C ALA A 77 28.90 4.75 -11.53
N GLU A 78 30.04 5.45 -11.45
CA GLU A 78 31.35 4.91 -11.79
C GLU A 78 31.74 3.73 -10.88
N ASP A 79 31.34 3.76 -9.60
CA ASP A 79 31.65 2.70 -8.65
C ASP A 79 30.80 1.44 -8.89
N TRP A 80 29.54 1.62 -9.31
CA TRP A 80 28.52 0.56 -9.26
C TRP A 80 28.08 0.03 -10.62
N CYS A 81 28.26 0.77 -11.70
CA CYS A 81 27.73 0.44 -13.02
C CYS A 81 28.86 0.25 -14.04
N THR A 82 28.65 -0.60 -15.04
CA THR A 82 29.61 -0.71 -16.15
C THR A 82 29.27 0.29 -17.26
N GLU A 83 30.28 1.02 -17.71
CA GLU A 83 30.25 1.76 -18.96
C GLU A 83 30.36 0.75 -20.13
N GLY A 84 29.53 0.88 -21.16
CA GLY A 84 29.69 0.10 -22.40
C GLY A 84 28.71 -1.07 -22.64
N GLY A 85 27.79 -1.35 -21.72
CA GLY A 85 26.66 -2.24 -22.02
C GLY A 85 25.58 -1.50 -22.83
N GLY A 86 25.75 -1.43 -24.15
CA GLY A 86 24.79 -0.83 -25.08
C GLY A 86 23.49 -1.62 -25.13
N PHE A 87 22.55 -1.31 -24.23
CA PHE A 87 21.18 -1.79 -24.33
C PHE A 87 20.40 -0.85 -25.26
N SER A 88 19.91 -1.37 -26.38
CA SER A 88 18.99 -0.65 -27.26
C SER A 88 17.56 -0.72 -26.69
N PHE A 89 17.28 0.08 -25.66
CA PHE A 89 15.89 0.27 -25.23
C PHE A 89 15.27 1.36 -26.09
N GLN A 90 14.21 1.04 -26.84
CA GLN A 90 13.36 2.07 -27.42
C GLN A 90 12.65 2.78 -26.27
N ALA A 91 13.16 3.94 -25.87
CA ALA A 91 12.51 4.77 -24.88
C ALA A 91 11.13 5.16 -25.42
N GLY A 92 10.07 4.60 -24.83
CA GLY A 92 8.73 5.13 -25.01
C GLY A 92 8.70 6.62 -24.63
N PRO A 93 7.79 7.42 -25.20
CA PRO A 93 7.74 8.85 -24.98
C PRO A 93 7.72 9.17 -23.49
N ALA A 94 8.62 10.07 -23.06
CA ALA A 94 8.72 10.51 -21.68
C ALA A 94 7.34 11.03 -21.21
N PRO A 95 6.76 10.48 -20.13
CA PRO A 95 5.46 10.95 -19.66
C PRO A 95 5.60 12.37 -19.12
N GLN A 96 4.73 13.24 -19.61
CA GLN A 96 4.61 14.65 -19.28
C GLN A 96 4.57 14.86 -17.75
N GLN A 97 5.66 15.40 -17.19
CA GLN A 97 5.95 15.43 -15.74
C GLN A 97 4.88 16.14 -14.88
N GLN A 98 4.04 17.01 -15.46
CA GLN A 98 3.02 17.75 -14.72
C GLN A 98 1.82 16.89 -14.27
N TRP A 99 1.49 15.81 -14.98
CA TRP A 99 0.38 14.92 -14.62
C TRP A 99 0.76 13.92 -13.53
N LEU A 100 2.02 13.47 -13.49
CA LEU A 100 2.55 12.55 -12.48
C LEU A 100 2.47 13.13 -11.06
N GLY A 101 2.68 14.45 -10.90
CA GLY A 101 2.78 15.07 -9.58
C GLY A 101 1.47 15.12 -8.77
N ARG A 102 0.29 15.05 -9.40
CA ARG A 102 -1.00 14.96 -8.68
C ARG A 102 -1.31 13.52 -8.26
N LYS A 103 -1.18 12.57 -9.18
CA LYS A 103 -1.43 11.15 -8.88
C LYS A 103 -0.43 10.59 -7.86
N LEU A 104 0.86 10.96 -7.92
CA LEU A 104 1.83 10.56 -6.89
C LEU A 104 1.43 11.05 -5.48
N ARG A 105 0.91 12.29 -5.38
CA ARG A 105 0.51 12.86 -4.08
C ARG A 105 -0.75 12.17 -3.54
N GLU A 106 -1.71 11.86 -4.41
CA GLU A 106 -2.92 11.12 -4.06
C GLU A 106 -2.60 9.66 -3.68
N SER A 107 -1.73 8.99 -4.44
CA SER A 107 -1.26 7.63 -4.16
C SER A 107 -0.42 7.57 -2.88
N ALA A 108 0.51 8.50 -2.65
CA ALA A 108 1.28 8.55 -1.41
C ALA A 108 0.38 8.84 -0.19
N ALA A 109 -0.66 9.66 -0.36
CA ALA A 109 -1.67 9.88 0.68
C ALA A 109 -2.51 8.62 0.95
N ALA A 110 -2.88 7.87 -0.08
CA ALA A 110 -3.58 6.60 0.06
C ALA A 110 -2.71 5.52 0.73
N VAL A 111 -1.44 5.41 0.35
CA VAL A 111 -0.46 4.50 0.96
C VAL A 111 -0.24 4.83 2.43
N ARG A 112 -0.04 6.11 2.78
CA ARG A 112 0.10 6.53 4.19
C ARG A 112 -1.13 6.17 5.03
N LYS A 113 -2.33 6.32 4.46
CA LYS A 113 -3.57 5.92 5.14
C LYS A 113 -3.69 4.40 5.31
N LEU A 114 -3.28 3.63 4.30
CA LEU A 114 -3.25 2.17 4.39
C LEU A 114 -2.27 1.71 5.48
N VAL A 115 -1.06 2.29 5.51
CA VAL A 115 -0.06 2.02 6.55
C VAL A 115 -0.59 2.38 7.94
N ALA A 116 -1.27 3.51 8.09
CA ALA A 116 -1.92 3.88 9.35
C ALA A 116 -3.02 2.88 9.76
N GLY A 117 -3.87 2.47 8.81
CA GLY A 117 -4.91 1.47 9.06
C GLY A 117 -4.35 0.10 9.45
N ILE A 118 -3.26 -0.32 8.81
CA ILE A 118 -2.53 -1.53 9.18
C ILE A 118 -1.88 -1.36 10.55
N GLY A 119 -1.28 -0.21 10.84
CA GLY A 119 -0.66 0.10 12.14
C GLY A 119 -1.64 -0.01 13.31
N VAL A 120 -2.88 0.45 13.14
CA VAL A 120 -3.95 0.25 14.14
C VAL A 120 -4.16 -1.23 14.44
N LEU A 121 -4.24 -2.06 13.40
CA LEU A 121 -4.48 -3.49 13.54
C LEU A 121 -3.26 -4.21 14.12
N THR A 122 -2.05 -3.87 13.68
CA THR A 122 -0.81 -4.45 14.20
C THR A 122 -0.63 -4.16 15.68
N ASP A 123 -0.82 -2.90 16.11
CA ASP A 123 -0.73 -2.54 17.53
C ASP A 123 -1.79 -3.28 18.34
N TRP A 124 -3.06 -3.25 17.89
CA TRP A 124 -4.15 -3.91 18.59
C TRP A 124 -3.93 -5.42 18.74
N LEU A 125 -3.48 -6.09 17.68
CA LEU A 125 -3.16 -7.53 17.72
C LEU A 125 -1.93 -7.82 18.60
N GLY A 126 -0.92 -6.94 18.55
CA GLY A 126 0.28 -7.03 19.39
C GLY A 126 -0.02 -6.94 20.88
N ASP A 127 -1.03 -6.15 21.23
CA ASP A 127 -1.51 -5.96 22.61
C ASP A 127 -2.59 -7.00 23.01
N GLY A 128 -2.66 -8.12 22.30
CA GLY A 128 -3.54 -9.25 22.64
C GLY A 128 -4.92 -9.22 22.00
N ALA A 129 -5.15 -8.30 21.06
CA ALA A 129 -6.40 -8.18 20.30
C ALA A 129 -7.66 -7.99 21.16
N GLU A 130 -7.53 -7.41 22.36
CA GLU A 130 -8.66 -7.23 23.27
C GLU A 130 -9.69 -6.26 22.66
N PRO A 131 -10.90 -6.72 22.33
CA PRO A 131 -11.90 -5.87 21.71
C PRO A 131 -12.55 -4.95 22.74
N VAL A 132 -13.09 -3.82 22.29
CA VAL A 132 -14.01 -3.03 23.14
C VAL A 132 -15.28 -3.83 23.43
N SER A 133 -16.04 -3.39 24.44
CA SER A 133 -17.30 -4.05 24.78
C SER A 133 -18.29 -4.05 23.60
N PRO A 134 -19.19 -5.05 23.51
CA PRO A 134 -20.20 -5.12 22.46
C PRO A 134 -21.06 -3.86 22.35
N GLU A 135 -21.40 -3.22 23.47
CA GLU A 135 -22.19 -1.98 23.51
C GLU A 135 -21.46 -0.83 22.83
N VAL A 136 -20.15 -0.69 23.07
CA VAL A 136 -19.31 0.32 22.43
C VAL A 136 -19.20 0.05 20.93
N ALA A 137 -18.96 -1.21 20.54
CA ALA A 137 -18.88 -1.59 19.14
C ALA A 137 -20.20 -1.35 18.39
N GLU A 138 -21.35 -1.70 18.99
CA GLU A 138 -22.69 -1.45 18.44
C GLU A 138 -22.97 0.03 18.24
N LEU A 139 -22.63 0.87 19.23
CA LEU A 139 -22.81 2.33 19.11
C LEU A 139 -21.99 2.91 17.95
N ARG A 140 -20.74 2.48 17.83
CA ARG A 140 -19.83 2.90 16.75
C ARG A 140 -20.33 2.40 15.39
N ALA A 141 -20.76 1.14 15.31
CA ALA A 141 -21.31 0.53 14.11
C ALA A 141 -22.58 1.23 13.65
N ALA A 142 -23.51 1.50 14.57
CA ALA A 142 -24.72 2.25 14.30
C ALA A 142 -24.40 3.64 13.74
N THR A 143 -23.44 4.36 14.33
CA THR A 143 -22.98 5.68 13.85
C THR A 143 -22.47 5.61 12.40
N CYS A 144 -21.72 4.57 12.06
CA CYS A 144 -21.21 4.39 10.70
C CYS A 144 -22.29 3.92 9.71
N ALA A 145 -23.24 3.11 10.15
CA ALA A 145 -24.29 2.53 9.31
C ALA A 145 -25.49 3.47 9.09
N SER A 146 -25.75 4.43 9.99
CA SER A 146 -26.91 5.33 9.95
C SER A 146 -26.82 6.47 8.93
N GLY A 147 -25.99 6.33 7.89
CA GLY A 147 -25.79 7.35 6.85
C GLY A 147 -24.53 8.20 7.01
N CYS A 148 -23.47 7.66 7.60
CA CYS A 148 -22.15 8.31 7.55
C CYS A 148 -21.69 8.42 6.08
N PRO A 149 -21.47 9.62 5.53
CA PRO A 149 -21.11 9.79 4.11
C PRO A 149 -19.73 9.23 3.77
N LYS A 150 -18.93 8.90 4.79
CA LYS A 150 -17.61 8.30 4.62
C LYS A 150 -17.65 6.78 4.56
N ASN A 151 -18.71 6.13 5.05
CA ASN A 151 -18.88 4.67 4.94
C ASN A 151 -19.24 4.32 3.49
N ARG A 152 -18.29 3.74 2.76
CA ARG A 152 -18.50 3.35 1.36
C ARG A 152 -18.75 1.84 1.29
N PRO A 153 -19.88 1.40 0.71
CA PRO A 153 -20.08 -0.02 0.42
C PRO A 153 -19.10 -0.47 -0.67
N GLY A 154 -18.76 -1.76 -0.65
CA GLY A 154 -17.86 -2.37 -1.63
C GLY A 154 -17.05 -3.52 -1.02
N SER A 155 -16.40 -4.27 -1.90
CA SER A 155 -15.45 -5.32 -1.52
C SER A 155 -14.09 -4.72 -1.15
N LEU A 156 -13.24 -5.48 -0.46
CA LEU A 156 -11.89 -5.01 -0.13
C LEU A 156 -11.06 -4.68 -1.38
N GLY A 157 -11.24 -5.44 -2.47
CA GLY A 157 -10.55 -5.21 -3.75
C GLY A 157 -10.90 -3.88 -4.43
N ASP A 158 -12.02 -3.26 -4.07
CA ASP A 158 -12.39 -1.94 -4.59
C ASP A 158 -11.57 -0.82 -3.93
N PHE A 159 -11.01 -1.07 -2.74
CA PHE A 159 -10.33 -0.05 -1.93
C PHE A 159 -8.83 -0.34 -1.73
N PHE A 160 -8.42 -1.59 -1.86
CA PHE A 160 -7.09 -2.06 -1.49
C PHE A 160 -6.47 -2.91 -2.61
N THR A 161 -5.13 -3.08 -2.56
CA THR A 161 -4.47 -4.07 -3.41
C THR A 161 -4.89 -5.48 -2.99
N ILE A 162 -4.57 -6.48 -3.82
CA ILE A 162 -4.89 -7.88 -3.53
C ILE A 162 -4.23 -8.30 -2.21
N GLU A 163 -2.94 -8.02 -2.04
CA GLU A 163 -2.17 -8.41 -0.86
C GLU A 163 -2.73 -7.77 0.41
N ALA A 164 -3.05 -6.47 0.37
CA ALA A 164 -3.67 -5.78 1.47
C ALA A 164 -5.07 -6.33 1.78
N SER A 165 -5.86 -6.66 0.74
CA SER A 165 -7.17 -7.28 0.90
C SER A 165 -7.09 -8.66 1.56
N GLU A 166 -6.12 -9.49 1.18
CA GLU A 166 -5.88 -10.81 1.79
C GLU A 166 -5.51 -10.67 3.27
N LEU A 167 -4.62 -9.73 3.61
CA LEU A 167 -4.27 -9.46 5.00
C LEU A 167 -5.48 -9.02 5.81
N ILE A 168 -6.29 -8.10 5.29
CA ILE A 168 -7.52 -7.65 5.95
C ILE A 168 -8.53 -8.80 6.08
N ARG A 169 -8.65 -9.68 5.08
CA ARG A 169 -9.56 -10.83 5.13
C ARG A 169 -9.19 -11.77 6.27
N LYS A 170 -7.89 -12.08 6.45
CA LYS A 170 -7.41 -12.87 7.60
C LYS A 170 -7.78 -12.24 8.94
N GLN A 171 -7.75 -10.91 9.04
CA GLN A 171 -8.19 -10.21 10.26
C GLN A 171 -9.70 -10.29 10.48
N LEU A 172 -10.50 -10.24 9.40
CA LEU A 172 -11.95 -10.44 9.48
C LEU A 172 -12.30 -11.87 9.88
N GLU A 173 -11.55 -12.86 9.42
CA GLU A 173 -11.67 -14.26 9.83
C GLU A 173 -11.32 -14.42 11.31
N ALA A 174 -10.18 -13.89 11.77
CA ALA A 174 -9.81 -13.91 13.19
C ALA A 174 -10.87 -13.24 14.09
N LYS A 175 -11.44 -12.10 13.65
CA LYS A 175 -12.59 -11.47 14.32
C LYS A 175 -13.79 -12.42 14.42
N SER A 176 -14.06 -13.17 13.36
CA SER A 176 -15.16 -14.13 13.32
C SER A 176 -14.93 -15.28 14.31
N ASP A 177 -13.70 -15.77 14.43
CA ASP A 177 -13.33 -16.81 15.40
C ASP A 177 -13.53 -16.34 16.86
N MET A 178 -13.40 -15.04 17.11
CA MET A 178 -13.71 -14.40 18.40
C MET A 178 -15.21 -14.14 18.61
N ASN A 179 -16.08 -14.53 17.66
CA ASN A 179 -17.54 -14.28 17.68
C ASN A 179 -17.93 -12.80 17.82
N LEU A 180 -17.08 -11.88 17.36
CA LEU A 180 -17.36 -10.45 17.39
C LEU A 180 -18.26 -10.10 16.21
N SER A 181 -19.45 -9.58 16.46
CA SER A 181 -20.38 -9.13 15.41
C SER A 181 -21.32 -8.05 15.93
N THR A 182 -21.72 -7.12 15.05
CA THR A 182 -22.73 -6.10 15.36
C THR A 182 -23.96 -6.28 14.49
N LYS A 183 -25.11 -5.78 14.94
CA LYS A 183 -26.37 -5.75 14.17
C LYS A 183 -26.27 -4.96 12.86
N SER A 184 -25.21 -4.15 12.71
CA SER A 184 -25.01 -3.31 11.54
C SER A 184 -23.90 -3.79 10.63
N ASP A 185 -23.26 -4.94 10.89
CA ASP A 185 -22.09 -5.42 10.14
C ASP A 185 -22.32 -5.44 8.62
N GLU A 186 -23.49 -5.88 8.14
CA GLU A 186 -23.82 -5.91 6.70
C GLU A 186 -23.79 -4.53 6.02
N ARG A 187 -24.02 -3.46 6.79
CA ARG A 187 -23.99 -2.06 6.31
C ARG A 187 -22.63 -1.39 6.51
N LEU A 188 -21.68 -2.07 7.13
CA LEU A 188 -20.32 -1.55 7.34
C LEU A 188 -19.42 -1.91 6.16
N GLY A 189 -18.98 -0.89 5.42
CA GLY A 189 -18.00 -1.02 4.36
C GLY A 189 -16.62 -0.48 4.77
N VAL A 190 -16.01 0.32 3.90
CA VAL A 190 -14.71 0.96 4.15
C VAL A 190 -14.90 2.46 4.33
N CYS A 191 -14.27 3.02 5.37
CA CYS A 191 -14.30 4.46 5.58
C CYS A 191 -13.40 5.18 4.56
N SER A 192 -13.96 5.96 3.64
CA SER A 192 -13.20 6.74 2.63
C SER A 192 -12.27 7.81 3.21
N ALA A 193 -12.46 8.23 4.47
CA ALA A 193 -11.60 9.21 5.11
C ALA A 193 -10.28 8.58 5.58
N CYS A 194 -10.35 7.50 6.37
CA CYS A 194 -9.19 6.83 6.96
C CYS A 194 -8.80 5.51 6.29
N LEU A 195 -9.57 5.04 5.29
CA LEU A 195 -9.41 3.77 4.59
C LEU A 195 -9.37 2.53 5.52
N CYS A 196 -10.15 2.55 6.60
CA CYS A 196 -10.25 1.40 7.50
C CYS A 196 -11.49 0.56 7.18
N PRO A 197 -11.39 -0.79 7.19
CA PRO A 197 -12.54 -1.69 7.18
C PRO A 197 -13.36 -1.49 8.47
N LEU A 198 -14.58 -0.98 8.34
CA LEU A 198 -15.38 -0.58 9.49
C LEU A 198 -15.81 -1.76 10.36
N LYS A 199 -16.01 -2.93 9.76
CA LYS A 199 -16.28 -4.19 10.47
C LYS A 199 -15.21 -4.54 11.50
N LEU A 200 -13.94 -4.18 11.27
CA LEU A 200 -12.86 -4.36 12.23
C LEU A 200 -12.77 -3.17 13.18
N LYS A 201 -12.76 -1.96 12.61
CA LYS A 201 -12.44 -0.73 13.35
C LYS A 201 -13.38 -0.43 14.52
N VAL A 202 -14.65 -0.83 14.44
CA VAL A 202 -15.62 -0.56 15.53
C VAL A 202 -15.26 -1.33 16.81
N TRP A 203 -14.57 -2.46 16.69
CA TRP A 203 -14.13 -3.31 17.80
C TRP A 203 -12.78 -2.90 18.40
N THR A 204 -12.00 -2.08 17.69
CA THR A 204 -10.67 -1.67 18.14
C THR A 204 -10.76 -0.62 19.25
N PRO A 205 -9.96 -0.73 20.33
CA PRO A 205 -9.84 0.33 21.34
C PRO A 205 -9.53 1.69 20.71
N ILE A 206 -10.13 2.77 21.24
CA ILE A 206 -10.01 4.11 20.64
C ILE A 206 -8.56 4.60 20.68
N GLU A 207 -7.74 4.08 21.59
CA GLU A 207 -6.38 4.56 21.80
C GLU A 207 -5.46 4.15 20.65
N HIS A 208 -5.59 2.91 20.16
CA HIS A 208 -4.90 2.46 18.96
C HIS A 208 -5.38 3.24 17.73
N VAL A 209 -6.69 3.52 17.64
CA VAL A 209 -7.24 4.31 16.53
C VAL A 209 -6.67 5.73 16.52
N LEU A 210 -6.65 6.41 17.66
CA LEU A 210 -6.16 7.79 17.76
C LEU A 210 -4.65 7.89 17.53
N LYS A 211 -3.86 6.93 18.04
CA LYS A 211 -2.40 6.85 17.85
C LYS A 211 -2.01 6.89 16.37
N HIS A 212 -2.80 6.27 15.50
CA HIS A 212 -2.54 6.20 14.05
C HIS A 212 -3.41 7.14 13.21
N THR A 213 -4.30 7.92 13.83
CA THR A 213 -5.14 8.89 13.11
C THR A 213 -4.50 10.28 13.13
N SER A 214 -3.74 10.59 12.07
CA SER A 214 -3.18 11.93 11.84
C SER A 214 -4.25 13.04 11.81
N ASP A 215 -3.86 14.27 12.14
CA ASP A 215 -4.78 15.42 12.15
C ASP A 215 -5.34 15.74 10.75
N GLU A 216 -4.60 15.45 9.68
CA GLU A 216 -5.10 15.56 8.30
C GLU A 216 -6.23 14.58 8.02
N VAL A 217 -6.20 13.39 8.64
CA VAL A 217 -7.29 12.42 8.54
C VAL A 217 -8.46 12.86 9.42
N LYS A 218 -8.22 13.35 10.64
CA LYS A 218 -9.29 13.88 11.52
C LYS A 218 -10.09 14.98 10.83
N LYS A 219 -9.44 15.92 10.15
CA LYS A 219 -10.07 16.99 9.35
C LYS A 219 -10.96 16.48 8.20
N LYS A 220 -10.80 15.22 7.77
CA LYS A 220 -11.58 14.60 6.69
C LYS A 220 -12.72 13.73 7.21
N LEU A 221 -12.80 13.49 8.52
CA LEU A 221 -13.90 12.75 9.13
C LEU A 221 -15.19 13.59 9.08
N ASP A 222 -16.33 12.90 9.09
CA ASP A 222 -17.62 13.56 9.31
C ASP A 222 -17.65 14.13 10.73
N GLU A 223 -18.29 15.29 10.94
CA GLU A 223 -18.38 15.92 12.26
C GLU A 223 -19.07 15.01 13.31
N ARG A 224 -19.91 14.06 12.87
CA ARG A 224 -20.58 13.09 13.73
C ARG A 224 -19.73 11.85 14.00
N CYS A 225 -18.52 11.77 13.46
CA CYS A 225 -17.65 10.61 13.63
C CYS A 225 -17.28 10.42 15.10
N TRP A 226 -17.47 9.20 15.61
CA TRP A 226 -17.18 8.84 17.00
C TRP A 226 -15.70 8.96 17.40
N ILE A 227 -14.78 9.13 16.45
CA ILE A 227 -13.35 9.37 16.71
C ILE A 227 -13.10 10.83 17.14
N LEU A 228 -14.02 11.75 16.84
CA LEU A 228 -13.92 13.16 17.18
C LEU A 228 -14.54 13.51 18.54
N LYS A 229 -15.10 12.51 19.24
CA LYS A 229 -15.72 12.66 20.56
C LYS A 229 -14.79 12.11 21.62
#